data_AF-A0A2N2L4X4-F1
#
_entry.id   AF-A0A2N2L4X4-F1
#
_cell.length_a   1.000
_cell.length_b   1.000
_cell.length_c   1.000
_cell.angle_alpha   90.00
_cell.angle_beta   90.00
_cell.angle_gamma   90.00
#
_symmetry.space_group_name_H-M   'P 1'
#
loop_
_entity.id
_entity.type
_entity.pdbx_description
1 polymer ?
#
loop_
_entity_poly.entity_id
_entity_poly.type
_entity_poly.pdbx_seq_one_letter_code
_entity_poly.pdbx_strand_id
1 'polypeptide(L)'
;MEIIVNVIVDTSLLEERVKKQLQDRTHLTQLKDTQKREKELLRRVAKLEEENRKLSAKKQSTKKIEKEFQKASQGLTAVEWFYKAATLWDGGKFTDPKKAIEYLSNVIKLQPDDYIAYFARGFTYSDLLGQHQRAIDDYNEAIRLKPDNAAAYNNRGLAYGKLG
;
A
#
# COMPACT_ATOMS: atom_id res chain seq x y z
N MET A 1 38.82 67.41 77.24
CA MET A 1 37.86 67.72 76.16
C MET A 1 38.04 66.61 75.12
N GLU A 2 37.24 65.55 75.22
CA GLU A 2 37.32 64.40 74.31
C GLU A 2 36.52 64.71 73.04
N ILE A 3 37.18 64.66 71.88
CA ILE A 3 36.54 64.82 70.58
C ILE A 3 36.20 63.42 70.09
N ILE A 4 34.93 63.04 70.22
CA ILE A 4 34.41 61.80 69.63
C ILE A 4 34.23 62.05 68.13
N VAL A 5 35.14 61.52 67.33
CA VAL A 5 35.04 61.54 65.86
C VAL A 5 34.11 60.40 65.43
N ASN A 6 32.86 60.73 65.13
CA ASN A 6 31.93 59.79 64.50
C ASN A 6 32.32 59.61 63.02
N VAL A 7 32.95 58.47 62.71
CA VAL A 7 33.20 58.06 61.33
C VAL A 7 31.88 57.55 60.73
N ILE A 8 31.23 58.36 59.90
CA ILE A 8 30.08 57.94 59.11
C ILE A 8 30.61 57.14 57.91
N VAL A 9 30.50 55.82 57.95
CA VAL A 9 30.85 54.94 56.83
C VAL A 9 29.73 55.04 55.79
N ASP A 10 30.03 55.52 54.58
CA ASP A 10 29.10 55.49 53.46
C ASP A 10 28.91 54.04 52.99
N THR A 11 27.79 53.43 53.36
CA THR A 11 27.50 52.00 53.12
C THR A 11 26.97 51.72 51.72
N SER A 12 26.64 52.75 50.93
CA SER A 12 25.99 52.61 49.63
C SER A 12 26.78 51.75 48.64
N LEU A 13 28.10 51.94 48.58
CA LEU A 13 29.00 51.17 47.72
C LEU A 13 29.07 49.68 48.11
N LEU A 14 28.97 49.40 49.43
CA LEU A 14 28.99 48.05 49.96
C LEU A 14 27.67 47.33 49.62
N GLU A 15 26.54 48.01 49.77
CA GLU A 15 25.21 47.51 49.43
C GLU A 15 25.09 47.18 47.94
N GLU A 16 25.64 48.02 47.06
CA GLU A 16 25.63 47.78 45.61
C GLU A 16 26.46 46.55 45.22
N ARG A 17 27.64 46.36 45.83
CA ARG A 17 28.48 45.16 45.63
C ARG A 17 27.78 43.90 46.12
N VAL A 18 27.15 43.94 47.29
CA VAL A 18 26.39 42.81 47.85
C VAL A 18 25.21 42.46 46.93
N LYS A 19 24.49 43.46 46.41
CA LYS A 19 23.38 43.26 45.46
C LYS A 19 23.83 42.58 44.17
N LYS A 20 24.97 43.03 43.59
CA LYS A 20 25.56 42.41 42.40
C LYS A 20 25.98 40.96 42.65
N GLN A 21 26.61 40.69 43.79
CA GLN A 21 27.05 39.35 44.15
C GLN A 21 25.89 38.37 44.43
N LEU A 22 24.77 38.89 44.97
CA LEU A 22 23.51 38.14 45.12
C LEU A 22 22.87 37.82 43.75
N GLN A 23 22.91 38.75 42.81
CA GLN A 23 22.43 38.53 41.43
C GLN A 23 23.27 37.44 40.73
N ASP A 24 24.59 37.50 40.81
CA ASP A 24 25.50 36.52 40.20
C ASP A 24 25.26 35.10 40.74
N ARG A 25 25.06 34.95 42.06
CA ARG A 25 24.71 33.67 42.68
C ARG A 25 23.36 33.12 42.20
N THR A 26 22.39 34.00 42.00
CA THR A 26 21.06 33.63 41.51
C THR A 26 21.14 33.09 40.09
N HIS A 27 21.88 33.78 39.21
CA HIS A 27 22.12 33.34 37.84
C HIS A 27 22.89 32.01 37.76
N LEU A 28 23.90 31.82 38.62
CA LEU A 28 24.66 30.56 38.66
C LEU A 28 23.78 29.37 39.06
N THR A 29 22.83 29.58 39.98
CA THR A 29 21.88 28.53 40.41
C THR A 29 20.90 28.19 39.29
N GLN A 30 20.33 29.20 38.65
CA GLN A 30 19.47 29.03 37.47
C GLN A 30 20.19 28.31 36.32
N LEU A 31 21.46 28.62 36.10
CA LEU A 31 22.29 27.97 35.09
C LEU A 31 22.47 26.47 35.38
N LYS A 32 22.80 26.11 36.63
CA LYS A 32 22.94 24.71 37.04
C LYS A 32 21.63 23.93 36.91
N ASP A 33 20.52 24.54 37.29
CA ASP A 33 19.19 23.94 37.12
C ASP A 33 18.82 23.77 35.64
N THR A 34 19.16 24.75 34.81
CA THR A 34 18.97 24.68 33.36
C THR A 34 19.82 23.56 32.75
N GLN A 35 21.09 23.45 33.12
CA GLN A 35 21.97 22.37 32.67
C GLN A 35 21.46 20.99 33.12
N LYS A 36 20.90 20.88 34.32
CA LYS A 36 20.29 19.64 34.81
C LYS A 36 19.05 19.27 33.99
N ARG A 37 18.18 20.25 33.71
CA ARG A 37 17.00 20.06 32.84
C ARG A 37 17.40 19.69 31.42
N GLU A 38 18.41 20.35 30.86
CA GLU A 38 18.94 20.06 29.53
C GLU A 38 19.48 18.63 29.44
N LYS A 39 20.26 18.19 30.43
CA LYS A 39 20.74 16.80 30.50
C LYS A 39 19.60 15.78 30.58
N GLU A 40 18.51 16.11 31.27
CA GLU A 40 17.32 15.27 31.31
C GLU A 40 16.57 15.25 29.98
N LEU A 41 16.43 16.40 29.32
CA LEU A 41 15.82 16.51 27.99
C LEU A 41 16.60 15.69 26.96
N LEU A 42 17.93 15.76 26.96
CA LEU A 42 18.79 14.97 26.06
C LEU A 42 18.57 13.46 26.24
N ARG A 43 18.41 12.99 27.48
CA ARG A 43 18.08 11.58 27.76
C ARG A 43 16.71 11.18 27.22
N ARG A 44 15.71 12.08 27.35
CA ARG A 44 14.36 11.84 26.81
C ARG A 44 14.37 11.80 25.28
N VAL A 45 15.08 12.72 24.63
CA VAL A 45 15.25 12.75 23.17
C VAL A 45 15.87 11.44 22.68
N ALA A 46 16.97 10.98 23.30
CA ALA A 46 17.61 9.73 22.92
C ALA A 46 16.67 8.51 23.03
N LYS A 47 15.81 8.48 24.06
CA LYS A 47 14.80 7.42 24.22
C LYS A 47 13.73 7.47 23.13
N LEU A 48 13.23 8.67 22.82
CA LEU A 48 12.22 8.87 21.77
C LEU A 48 12.76 8.54 20.37
N GLU A 49 14.02 8.85 20.09
CA GLU A 49 14.68 8.46 18.84
C GLU A 49 14.76 6.94 18.70
N GLU A 50 15.09 6.23 19.77
CA GLU A 50 15.14 4.76 19.77
C GLU A 50 13.75 4.14 19.57
N GLU A 51 12.71 4.68 20.22
CA GLU A 51 11.33 4.26 20.00
C GLU A 51 10.87 4.53 18.56
N ASN A 52 11.22 5.70 17.99
CA ASN A 52 10.93 6.03 16.60
C ASN A 52 11.65 5.10 15.61
N ARG A 53 12.90 4.72 15.88
CA ARG A 53 13.63 3.72 15.09
C ARG A 53 12.90 2.36 15.11
N LYS A 54 12.49 1.89 16.28
CA LYS A 54 11.73 0.63 16.44
C LYS A 54 10.38 0.67 15.72
N LEU A 55 9.64 1.77 15.83
CA LEU A 55 8.36 1.98 15.14
C LEU A 55 8.54 2.01 13.62
N SER A 56 9.58 2.66 13.11
CA SER A 56 9.91 2.69 11.69
C SER A 56 10.25 1.29 11.15
N ALA A 57 11.08 0.53 11.88
CA ALA A 57 11.41 -0.86 11.52
C ALA A 57 10.16 -1.76 11.52
N LYS A 58 9.28 -1.62 12.52
CA LYS A 58 7.99 -2.32 12.58
C LYS A 58 7.09 -1.96 11.39
N LYS A 59 7.01 -0.68 11.02
CA LYS A 59 6.25 -0.19 9.86
C LYS A 59 6.79 -0.72 8.53
N GLN A 60 8.09 -0.92 8.43
CA GLN A 60 8.71 -1.51 7.24
C GLN A 60 8.45 -3.02 7.16
N SER A 61 8.50 -3.73 8.30
CA SER A 61 8.11 -5.13 8.41
C SER A 61 6.64 -5.34 8.04
N THR A 62 5.72 -4.50 8.52
CA THR A 62 4.29 -4.60 8.14
C THR A 62 4.06 -4.33 6.66
N LYS A 63 4.77 -3.36 6.04
CA LYS A 63 4.71 -3.15 4.58
C LYS A 63 5.22 -4.36 3.78
N LYS A 64 6.24 -5.05 4.27
CA LYS A 64 6.76 -6.27 3.64
C LYS A 64 5.74 -7.39 3.73
N ILE A 65 5.15 -7.60 4.91
CA ILE A 65 4.09 -8.60 5.13
C ILE A 65 2.87 -8.28 4.27
N GLU A 66 2.44 -7.01 4.18
CA GLU A 66 1.34 -6.60 3.30
C GLU A 66 1.66 -6.93 1.84
N LYS A 67 2.87 -6.61 1.36
CA LYS A 67 3.29 -6.92 -0.01
C LYS A 67 3.35 -8.43 -0.28
N GLU A 68 3.79 -9.21 0.70
CA GLU A 68 3.81 -10.69 0.63
C GLU A 68 2.41 -11.28 0.67
N PHE A 69 1.49 -10.72 1.47
CA PHE A 69 0.08 -11.09 1.50
C PHE A 69 -0.63 -10.75 0.18
N GLN A 70 -0.39 -9.56 -0.37
CA GLN A 70 -0.89 -9.17 -1.71
C GLN A 70 -0.30 -10.03 -2.84
N LYS A 71 0.92 -10.55 -2.67
CA LYS A 71 1.53 -11.49 -3.62
C LYS A 71 1.01 -12.92 -3.41
N ALA A 72 0.71 -13.31 -2.19
CA ALA A 72 0.11 -14.61 -1.87
C ALA A 72 -1.37 -14.67 -2.32
N SER A 73 -2.08 -13.55 -2.27
CA SER A 73 -3.42 -13.40 -2.86
C SER A 73 -3.43 -13.30 -4.39
N GLN A 74 -2.26 -13.21 -5.06
CA GLN A 74 -2.16 -13.28 -6.53
C GLN A 74 -2.34 -14.69 -7.10
N GLY A 75 -2.53 -15.72 -6.26
CA GLY A 75 -3.08 -17.00 -6.72
C GLY A 75 -4.58 -16.90 -6.94
N LEU A 76 -5.02 -16.06 -7.87
CA LEU A 76 -6.44 -15.93 -8.22
C LEU A 76 -6.98 -17.30 -8.63
N THR A 77 -8.08 -17.70 -8.03
CA THR A 77 -8.86 -18.89 -8.38
C THR A 77 -9.47 -18.73 -9.78
N ALA A 78 -9.86 -19.85 -10.39
CA ALA A 78 -10.54 -19.83 -11.68
C ALA A 78 -11.80 -18.96 -11.64
N VAL A 79 -12.56 -19.02 -10.55
CA VAL A 79 -13.76 -18.21 -10.33
C VAL A 79 -13.43 -16.71 -10.31
N GLU A 80 -12.36 -16.29 -9.66
CA GLU A 80 -11.96 -14.88 -9.63
C GLU A 80 -11.48 -14.38 -11.00
N TRP A 81 -10.76 -15.21 -11.76
CA TRP A 81 -10.42 -14.90 -13.15
C TRP A 81 -11.67 -14.80 -14.02
N PHE A 82 -12.65 -15.67 -13.82
CA PHE A 82 -13.92 -15.64 -14.54
C PHE A 82 -14.71 -14.36 -14.20
N TYR A 83 -14.77 -13.96 -12.93
CA TYR A 83 -15.38 -12.70 -12.54
C TYR A 83 -14.70 -11.50 -13.19
N LYS A 84 -13.37 -11.49 -13.25
CA LYS A 84 -12.64 -10.44 -13.98
C LYS A 84 -13.03 -10.38 -15.45
N ALA A 85 -13.18 -11.52 -16.13
CA ALA A 85 -13.69 -11.56 -17.50
C ALA A 85 -15.12 -10.98 -17.55
N ALA A 86 -16.01 -11.40 -16.66
CA ALA A 86 -17.38 -10.92 -16.59
C ALA A 86 -17.49 -9.40 -16.36
N THR A 87 -16.57 -8.77 -15.61
CA THR A 87 -16.56 -7.30 -15.47
C THR A 87 -16.33 -6.54 -16.78
N LEU A 88 -15.72 -7.19 -17.77
CA LEU A 88 -15.50 -6.61 -19.09
C LEU A 88 -16.71 -6.81 -20.01
N TRP A 89 -17.68 -7.65 -19.63
CA TRP A 89 -18.88 -7.92 -20.43
C TRP A 89 -19.90 -6.79 -20.28
N ASP A 90 -20.20 -6.12 -21.40
CA ASP A 90 -21.17 -5.04 -21.48
C ASP A 90 -22.16 -5.32 -22.62
N GLY A 91 -23.41 -5.64 -22.25
CA GLY A 91 -24.54 -5.71 -23.17
C GLY A 91 -24.39 -6.66 -24.37
N GLY A 92 -23.57 -7.73 -24.27
CA GLY A 92 -23.37 -8.69 -25.37
C GLY A 92 -21.96 -8.73 -25.95
N LYS A 93 -21.02 -7.90 -25.46
CA LYS A 93 -19.64 -7.85 -25.95
C LYS A 93 -18.65 -7.55 -24.83
N PHE A 94 -17.39 -7.95 -25.01
CA PHE A 94 -16.31 -7.55 -24.12
C PHE A 94 -15.76 -6.17 -24.50
N THR A 95 -15.72 -5.27 -23.53
CA THR A 95 -15.16 -3.91 -23.64
C THR A 95 -13.66 -3.91 -23.94
N ASP A 96 -12.92 -4.89 -23.41
CA ASP A 96 -11.50 -5.14 -23.70
C ASP A 96 -11.30 -6.61 -24.09
N PRO A 97 -11.41 -6.94 -25.40
CA PRO A 97 -11.37 -8.32 -25.88
C PRO A 97 -10.05 -9.03 -25.54
N LYS A 98 -8.92 -8.31 -25.56
CA LYS A 98 -7.61 -8.90 -25.28
C LYS A 98 -7.48 -9.29 -23.81
N LYS A 99 -7.92 -8.44 -22.88
CA LYS A 99 -7.95 -8.79 -21.45
C LYS A 99 -8.98 -9.87 -21.15
N ALA A 100 -10.14 -9.85 -21.80
CA ALA A 100 -11.13 -10.93 -21.64
C ALA A 100 -10.52 -12.29 -22.00
N ILE A 101 -9.81 -12.38 -23.13
CA ILE A 101 -9.07 -13.59 -23.52
C ILE A 101 -8.01 -13.99 -22.50
N GLU A 102 -7.25 -13.04 -21.97
CA GLU A 102 -6.24 -13.30 -20.93
C GLU A 102 -6.88 -13.92 -19.68
N TYR A 103 -7.95 -13.31 -19.19
CA TYR A 103 -8.67 -13.78 -18.01
C TYR A 103 -9.28 -15.16 -18.24
N LEU A 104 -10.00 -15.36 -19.35
CA LEU A 104 -10.58 -16.65 -19.72
C LEU A 104 -9.51 -17.74 -19.94
N SER A 105 -8.32 -17.37 -20.42
CA SER A 105 -7.21 -18.31 -20.53
C SER A 105 -6.65 -18.72 -19.18
N ASN A 106 -6.66 -17.84 -18.18
CA ASN A 106 -6.31 -18.21 -16.81
C ASN A 106 -7.38 -19.11 -16.17
N VAL A 107 -8.67 -18.89 -16.47
CA VAL A 107 -9.74 -19.83 -16.08
C VAL A 107 -9.44 -21.22 -16.63
N ILE A 108 -9.22 -21.34 -17.95
CA ILE A 108 -8.94 -22.61 -18.63
C ILE A 108 -7.68 -23.31 -18.08
N LYS A 109 -6.64 -22.54 -17.72
CA LYS A 109 -5.42 -23.12 -17.11
C LYS A 109 -5.69 -23.74 -15.74
N LEU A 110 -6.60 -23.16 -14.96
CA LEU A 110 -6.93 -23.60 -13.60
C LEU A 110 -8.05 -24.63 -13.59
N GLN A 111 -8.97 -24.54 -14.54
CA GLN A 111 -10.15 -25.39 -14.73
C GLN A 111 -10.30 -25.71 -16.23
N PRO A 112 -9.57 -26.72 -16.73
CA PRO A 112 -9.57 -27.08 -18.16
C PRO A 112 -10.87 -27.77 -18.61
N ASP A 113 -11.80 -28.02 -17.70
CA ASP A 113 -13.13 -28.57 -17.96
C ASP A 113 -14.24 -27.49 -17.97
N ASP A 114 -13.90 -26.21 -17.80
CA ASP A 114 -14.85 -25.11 -17.88
C ASP A 114 -15.23 -24.79 -19.34
N TYR A 115 -16.30 -25.44 -19.82
CA TYR A 115 -16.83 -25.22 -21.16
C TYR A 115 -17.28 -23.77 -21.41
N ILE A 116 -17.68 -23.02 -20.36
CA ILE A 116 -18.14 -21.63 -20.47
C ILE A 116 -16.94 -20.74 -20.81
N ALA A 117 -15.79 -20.99 -20.17
CA ALA A 117 -14.57 -20.25 -20.45
C ALA A 117 -14.09 -20.44 -21.90
N TYR A 118 -14.14 -21.68 -22.41
CA TYR A 118 -13.88 -21.96 -23.83
C TYR A 118 -14.90 -21.26 -24.75
N PHE A 119 -16.20 -21.39 -24.48
CA PHE A 119 -17.24 -20.76 -25.29
C PHE A 119 -17.10 -19.23 -25.34
N ALA A 120 -16.90 -18.58 -24.19
CA ALA A 120 -16.74 -17.13 -24.10
C ALA A 120 -15.47 -16.64 -24.79
N ARG A 121 -14.37 -17.42 -24.70
CA ARG A 121 -13.11 -17.07 -25.38
C ARG A 121 -13.24 -17.24 -26.90
N GLY A 122 -13.92 -18.29 -27.34
CA GLY A 122 -14.25 -18.49 -28.76
C GLY A 122 -15.13 -17.37 -29.32
N PHE A 123 -16.16 -16.95 -28.59
CA PHE A 123 -16.97 -15.78 -28.94
C PHE A 123 -16.13 -14.52 -29.07
N THR A 124 -15.22 -14.28 -28.12
CA THR A 124 -14.32 -13.13 -28.16
C THR A 124 -13.39 -13.15 -29.38
N TYR A 125 -12.86 -14.32 -29.74
CA TYR A 125 -12.03 -14.48 -30.94
C TYR A 125 -12.81 -14.21 -32.22
N SER A 126 -14.02 -14.75 -32.35
CA SER A 126 -14.83 -14.62 -33.57
C SER A 126 -15.38 -13.20 -33.74
N ASP A 127 -16.18 -12.73 -32.79
CA ASP A 127 -17.02 -11.55 -32.96
C ASP A 127 -16.26 -10.24 -32.80
N LEU A 128 -15.20 -10.23 -31.98
CA LEU A 128 -14.49 -9.00 -31.64
C LEU A 128 -13.11 -8.90 -32.30
N LEU A 129 -12.51 -10.02 -32.69
CA LEU A 129 -11.15 -10.05 -33.25
C LEU A 129 -11.05 -10.67 -34.65
N GLY A 130 -12.11 -11.26 -35.19
CA GLY A 130 -12.10 -11.92 -36.52
C GLY A 130 -11.19 -13.15 -36.60
N GLN A 131 -10.76 -13.70 -35.46
CA GLN A 131 -9.87 -14.86 -35.38
C GLN A 131 -10.69 -16.16 -35.43
N HIS A 132 -11.41 -16.38 -36.53
CA HIS A 132 -12.40 -17.44 -36.65
C HIS A 132 -11.84 -18.87 -36.45
N GLN A 133 -10.61 -19.15 -36.88
CA GLN A 133 -10.00 -20.45 -36.66
C GLN A 133 -9.81 -20.74 -35.16
N ARG A 134 -9.31 -19.78 -34.38
CA ARG A 134 -9.14 -19.94 -32.93
C ARG A 134 -10.48 -20.06 -32.21
N ALA A 135 -11.49 -19.36 -32.71
CA ALA A 135 -12.85 -19.48 -32.20
C ALA A 135 -13.41 -20.90 -32.41
N ILE A 136 -13.17 -21.49 -33.58
CA ILE A 136 -13.57 -22.87 -33.88
C ILE A 136 -12.90 -23.86 -32.92
N ASP A 137 -11.60 -23.70 -32.66
CA ASP A 137 -10.88 -24.57 -31.71
C ASP A 137 -11.48 -24.50 -30.31
N ASP A 138 -11.77 -23.28 -29.83
CA ASP A 138 -12.42 -23.07 -28.53
C ASP A 138 -13.86 -23.62 -28.50
N TYR A 139 -14.63 -23.45 -29.57
CA TYR A 139 -15.99 -24.03 -29.65
C TYR A 139 -15.96 -25.55 -29.72
N ASN A 140 -14.97 -26.16 -30.38
CA ASN A 140 -14.79 -27.61 -30.39
C ASN A 140 -14.58 -28.14 -28.97
N GLU A 141 -13.76 -27.48 -28.17
CA GLU A 141 -13.57 -27.87 -26.77
C GLU A 141 -14.81 -27.64 -25.92
N ALA A 142 -15.49 -26.50 -26.09
CA ALA A 142 -16.77 -26.26 -25.41
C ALA A 142 -17.81 -27.34 -25.73
N ILE A 143 -17.89 -27.79 -26.98
CA ILE A 143 -18.78 -28.87 -27.43
C ILE A 143 -18.34 -30.22 -26.88
N ARG A 144 -17.03 -30.51 -26.87
CA ARG A 144 -16.50 -31.76 -26.32
C ARG A 144 -16.85 -31.90 -24.82
N LEU A 145 -16.75 -30.79 -24.08
CA LEU A 145 -17.08 -30.73 -22.65
C LEU A 145 -18.59 -30.70 -22.40
N LYS A 146 -19.37 -30.01 -23.25
CA LYS A 146 -20.82 -29.86 -23.14
C LYS A 146 -21.50 -30.12 -24.51
N PRO A 147 -21.75 -31.39 -24.86
CA PRO A 147 -22.25 -31.77 -26.19
C PRO A 147 -23.66 -31.29 -26.55
N ASP A 148 -24.44 -30.84 -25.57
CA ASP A 148 -25.80 -30.28 -25.73
C ASP A 148 -25.80 -28.74 -25.80
N ASN A 149 -24.64 -28.09 -25.81
CA ASN A 149 -24.55 -26.63 -25.93
C ASN A 149 -24.84 -26.16 -27.36
N ALA A 150 -26.12 -25.95 -27.66
CA ALA A 150 -26.59 -25.48 -28.97
C ALA A 150 -25.94 -24.15 -29.42
N ALA A 151 -25.65 -23.24 -28.48
CA ALA A 151 -25.02 -21.96 -28.80
C ALA A 151 -23.58 -22.14 -29.33
N ALA A 152 -22.83 -23.10 -28.78
CA ALA A 152 -21.49 -23.41 -29.27
C ALA A 152 -21.52 -23.98 -30.69
N TYR A 153 -22.49 -24.85 -31.02
CA TYR A 153 -22.68 -25.33 -32.39
C TYR A 153 -23.03 -24.20 -33.36
N ASN A 154 -23.98 -23.35 -32.98
CA ASN A 154 -24.40 -22.21 -33.80
C ASN A 154 -23.22 -21.28 -34.10
N ASN A 155 -22.48 -20.86 -33.07
CA ASN A 155 -21.36 -19.94 -33.24
C ASN A 155 -20.19 -20.57 -33.99
N ARG A 156 -19.95 -21.88 -33.82
CA ARG A 156 -18.97 -22.61 -34.63
C ARG A 156 -19.37 -22.64 -36.12
N GLY A 157 -20.64 -22.88 -36.42
CA GLY A 157 -21.17 -22.82 -37.78
C GLY A 157 -21.01 -21.44 -38.41
N LEU A 158 -21.33 -20.37 -37.66
CA LEU A 158 -21.08 -19.00 -38.09
C LEU A 158 -19.60 -18.74 -38.36
N ALA A 159 -18.70 -19.20 -37.50
CA ALA A 159 -17.26 -19.05 -37.67
C ALA A 159 -16.74 -19.79 -38.91
N TYR A 160 -17.23 -21.01 -39.20
CA TYR A 160 -16.91 -21.69 -40.46
C TYR A 160 -17.39 -20.91 -41.69
N GLY A 161 -18.62 -20.38 -41.66
CA GLY A 161 -19.15 -19.55 -42.76
C GLY A 161 -18.36 -18.26 -42.98
N LYS A 162 -17.61 -17.77 -41.99
CA LYS A 162 -16.68 -16.64 -42.14
C LYS A 162 -15.34 -17.03 -42.77
N LEU A 163 -14.94 -18.30 -42.70
CA LEU A 163 -13.71 -18.79 -43.31
C LEU A 163 -13.86 -19.17 -44.79
N GLY A 164 -15.08 -19.44 -45.25
CA GLY A 164 -15.39 -19.74 -46.66
C GLY A 164 -15.82 -21.18 -46.88
#